data_AF-A0AAW4WXV3-F1
#
_entry.id   AF-A0AAW4WXV3-F1
#
_cell.length_a   1.000
_cell.length_b   1.000
_cell.length_c   1.000
_cell.angle_alpha   90.00
_cell.angle_beta   90.00
_cell.angle_gamma   90.00
#
_symmetry.space_group_name_H-M   'P 1'
#
loop_
_entity.id
_entity.type
_entity.pdbx_description
1 polymer ?
#
loop_
_entity_poly.entity_id
_entity_poly.type
_entity_poly.pdbx_seq_one_letter_code
_entity_poly.pdbx_strand_id
1 'polypeptide(L)' 'MTEITAPKSPVTAEQFADEIREQLKYTQNVTAEQATAADVYVAVSKAVRNHLADSWFKTQADTVNGNTK' A
#
# COMPACT_ATOMS: atom_id res chain seq x y z
N MET A 1 -28.50 1.23 -4.78
CA MET A 1 -27.13 0.90 -4.36
C MET A 1 -26.29 2.14 -4.61
N THR A 2 -26.00 2.90 -3.56
CA THR A 2 -25.16 4.11 -3.68
C THR A 2 -23.74 3.62 -3.90
N GLU A 3 -23.16 3.93 -5.05
CA GLU A 3 -21.77 3.61 -5.35
C GLU A 3 -20.89 4.44 -4.42
N ILE A 4 -20.41 3.82 -3.33
CA ILE A 4 -19.41 4.43 -2.46
C ILE A 4 -18.09 4.30 -3.21
N THR A 5 -17.80 5.27 -4.07
CA THR A 5 -16.49 5.42 -4.65
C THR A 5 -15.56 5.92 -3.55
N ALA A 6 -14.49 5.17 -3.28
CA ALA A 6 -13.44 5.65 -2.39
C ALA A 6 -12.99 7.04 -2.87
N PRO A 7 -12.74 8.01 -1.97
CA PRO A 7 -12.12 9.27 -2.36
C PRO A 7 -10.87 8.95 -3.19
N LYS A 8 -10.64 9.69 -4.29
CA LYS A 8 -9.54 9.40 -5.23
C LYS A 8 -8.29 9.03 -4.44
N SER A 9 -7.86 7.76 -4.55
CA SER A 9 -6.62 7.33 -3.93
C SER A 9 -5.52 8.29 -4.38
N PRO A 10 -4.67 8.78 -3.47
CA PRO A 10 -3.60 9.72 -3.82
C PRO A 10 -2.59 9.10 -4.80
N VAL A 11 -2.59 7.77 -4.93
CA VAL A 11 -1.78 6.98 -5.84
C VAL A 11 -2.62 6.48 -7.02
N THR A 12 -2.09 6.66 -8.23
CA THR A 12 -2.66 6.09 -9.46
C THR A 12 -2.34 4.59 -9.57
N ALA A 13 -3.05 3.88 -10.45
CA ALA A 13 -2.81 2.47 -10.69
C ALA A 13 -1.38 2.21 -11.22
N GLU A 14 -0.86 3.11 -12.05
CA GLU A 14 0.49 3.04 -12.61
C GLU A 14 1.55 3.21 -11.53
N GLN A 15 1.39 4.22 -10.66
CA GLN A 15 2.28 4.44 -9.52
C GLN A 15 2.29 3.22 -8.59
N PHE A 16 1.11 2.66 -8.31
CA PHE A 16 1.00 1.46 -7.49
C PHE A 16 1.66 0.24 -8.15
N ALA A 17 1.53 0.08 -9.46
CA ALA A 17 2.20 -0.98 -10.20
C ALA A 17 3.73 -0.84 -10.14
N ASP A 18 4.25 0.37 -10.20
CA ASP A 18 5.68 0.63 -10.05
C ASP A 18 6.18 0.32 -8.64
N GLU A 19 5.43 0.69 -7.59
CA GLU A 19 5.75 0.30 -6.22
C GLU A 19 5.80 -1.23 -6.04
N ILE A 20 4.88 -1.97 -6.66
CA ILE A 20 4.92 -3.45 -6.62
C ILE A 20 6.20 -3.97 -7.26
N ARG A 21 6.61 -3.42 -8.41
CA ARG A 21 7.87 -3.80 -9.09
C ARG A 21 9.09 -3.48 -8.22
N GLU A 22 9.07 -2.36 -7.51
CA GLU A 22 10.13 -2.00 -6.56
C GLU A 22 10.18 -2.98 -5.38
N GLN A 23 9.03 -3.37 -4.81
CA GLN A 23 8.99 -4.37 -3.75
C GLN A 23 9.52 -5.73 -4.22
N LEU A 24 9.13 -6.18 -5.42
CA LEU A 24 9.67 -7.41 -6.01
C LEU A 24 11.20 -7.33 -6.14
N LYS A 25 11.72 -6.24 -6.69
CA LYS A 25 13.15 -6.08 -6.96
C LYS A 25 13.97 -5.91 -5.68
N TYR A 26 13.59 -5.00 -4.80
CA TYR A 26 14.44 -4.57 -3.69
C TYR A 26 14.13 -5.28 -2.37
N THR A 27 12.92 -5.79 -2.18
CA THR A 27 12.54 -6.53 -0.96
C THR A 27 12.64 -8.04 -1.17
N GLN A 28 12.25 -8.53 -2.35
CA GLN A 28 12.23 -9.97 -2.64
C GLN A 28 13.37 -10.44 -3.54
N ASN A 29 14.13 -9.52 -4.14
CA ASN A 29 15.20 -9.82 -5.10
C ASN A 29 14.73 -10.67 -6.29
N VAL A 30 13.52 -10.38 -6.78
CA VAL A 30 12.85 -11.04 -7.91
C VAL A 30 12.49 -10.00 -8.97
N THR A 31 12.73 -10.29 -10.24
CA THR A 31 12.28 -9.40 -11.33
C THR A 31 10.81 -9.63 -11.65
N ALA A 32 10.14 -8.65 -12.26
CA ALA A 32 8.72 -8.77 -12.61
C ALA A 32 8.44 -9.97 -13.54
N GLU A 33 9.39 -10.30 -14.42
CA GLU A 33 9.30 -11.41 -15.37
C GLU A 33 9.47 -12.78 -14.71
N GLN A 34 10.17 -12.84 -13.56
CA GLN A 34 10.43 -14.06 -12.79
C GLN A 34 9.42 -14.28 -11.67
N ALA A 35 8.62 -13.26 -11.34
CA ALA A 35 7.72 -13.27 -10.20
C ALA A 35 6.64 -14.34 -10.34
N THR A 36 6.53 -15.19 -9.30
CA THR A 36 5.38 -16.09 -9.15
C THR A 36 4.17 -15.32 -8.61
N ALA A 37 2.99 -15.95 -8.65
CA ALA A 37 1.79 -15.37 -8.02
C ALA A 37 1.99 -15.09 -6.51
N ALA A 38 2.79 -15.93 -5.82
CA ALA A 38 3.10 -15.72 -4.42
C ALA A 38 3.99 -14.49 -4.21
N ASP A 39 4.99 -14.29 -5.09
CA ASP A 39 5.85 -13.12 -5.04
C ASP A 39 5.06 -11.83 -5.22
N VAL A 40 4.15 -11.81 -6.20
CA VAL A 40 3.28 -10.67 -6.47
C VAL A 40 2.36 -10.41 -5.26
N TYR A 41 1.78 -11.46 -4.66
CA TYR A 41 0.92 -11.30 -3.48
C TYR A 41 1.66 -10.64 -2.32
N VAL A 42 2.89 -11.07 -2.02
CA VAL A 42 3.70 -10.50 -0.93
C VAL A 42 4.07 -9.05 -1.25
N ALA A 43 4.51 -8.76 -2.47
CA ALA A 43 4.88 -7.41 -2.90
C ALA A 43 3.69 -6.43 -2.81
N VAL A 44 2.52 -6.85 -3.30
CA VAL A 44 1.26 -6.08 -3.21
C VAL A 44 0.89 -5.85 -1.75
N SER A 45 0.91 -6.89 -0.93
CA SER A 45 0.57 -6.80 0.49
C SER A 45 1.50 -5.82 1.22
N LYS A 46 2.78 -5.81 0.86
CA LYS A 46 3.76 -4.88 1.41
C LYS A 46 3.50 -3.44 0.98
N ALA A 47 3.20 -3.20 -0.29
CA ALA A 47 2.86 -1.88 -0.81
C ALA A 47 1.61 -1.32 -0.10
N VAL A 48 0.52 -2.10 -0.02
CA VAL A 48 -0.69 -1.72 0.72
C VAL A 48 -0.38 -1.41 2.19
N ARG A 49 0.42 -2.25 2.84
CA ARG A 49 0.81 -2.04 4.25
C ARG A 49 1.57 -0.73 4.45
N ASN A 50 2.38 -0.31 3.47
CA ASN A 50 3.10 0.97 3.55
C ASN A 50 2.14 2.16 3.44
N HIS A 51 1.17 2.13 2.52
CA HIS A 51 0.13 3.17 2.39
C HIS A 51 -0.71 3.35 3.66
N LEU A 52 -0.96 2.26 4.38
CA LEU A 52 -1.72 2.30 5.63
C LEU A 52 -0.89 2.75 6.84
N ALA A 53 0.43 2.63 6.80
CA ALA A 53 1.29 2.85 7.96
C ALA A 53 1.21 4.28 8.48
N ASP A 54 1.29 5.27 7.59
CA ASP A 54 1.25 6.69 7.97
C ASP A 54 -0.10 7.07 8.59
N SER A 55 -1.19 6.61 7.98
CA SER A 55 -2.53 6.82 8.51
C SER A 55 -2.70 6.15 9.88
N TRP A 56 -2.19 4.93 10.04
CA TRP A 56 -2.21 4.22 11.33
C TRP A 56 -1.43 4.97 12.42
N PHE A 57 -0.21 5.41 12.13
CA PHE A 57 0.61 6.17 13.09
C PHE A 57 -0.05 7.50 13.45
N LYS A 58 -0.65 8.18 12.47
CA LYS A 58 -1.42 9.40 12.73
C LYS A 58 -2.61 9.13 13.64
N THR A 59 -3.42 8.11 13.34
CA THR A 59 -4.57 7.74 14.19
C THR A 59 -4.13 7.40 15.60
N GLN A 60 -3.04 6.66 15.77
CA GLN A 60 -2.47 6.37 17.09
C GLN A 60 -2.06 7.66 17.83
N ALA A 61 -1.33 8.56 17.17
CA ALA A 61 -0.91 9.83 17.77
C ALA A 61 -2.10 10.74 18.12
N ASP A 62 -3.09 10.85 17.24
CA ASP A 62 -4.31 11.64 17.48
C ASP A 62 -5.11 11.07 18.67
N THR A 63 -5.17 9.74 18.80
CA THR A 63 -5.79 9.07 19.95
C THR A 63 -5.09 9.38 21.26
N VAL A 64 -3.76 9.30 21.30
CA VAL A 64 -2.96 9.61 22.50
C VAL A 64 -3.09 11.08 22.89
N ASN A 65 -3.18 11.98 21.91
CA ASN A 65 -3.26 13.42 22.15
C ASN A 65 -4.70 13.92 22.42
N GLY A 66 -5.70 13.04 22.42
CA GLY A 66 -7.10 13.41 22.61
C GLY A 66 -7.69 14.24 21.45
N ASN A 67 -7.05 14.21 20.28
CA ASN A 67 -7.48 14.91 19.07
C ASN A 67 -8.25 13.98 18.12
N THR A 68 -9.14 13.17 18.67
CA THR A 68 -10.05 12.33 17.91
C THR A 68 -11.25 13.18 17.49
N LYS A 69 -11.19 13.75 16.29
CA LYS A 69 -12.36 14.33 15.61
C LYS A 69 -13.07 13.28 14.76
#